data_AF-A0A943BVA2-F1
#
_entry.id   AF-A0A943BVA2-F1
#
_cell.length_a   1.000
_cell.length_b   1.000
_cell.length_c   1.000
_cell.angle_alpha   90.00
_cell.angle_beta   90.00
_cell.angle_gamma   90.00
#
_symmetry.space_group_name_H-M   'P 1'
#
loop_
_entity.id
_entity.type
_entity.pdbx_description
1 polymer ?
#
loop_
_entity_poly.entity_id
_entity_poly.type
_entity_poly.pdbx_seq_one_letter_code
_entity_poly.pdbx_strand_id
1 'polypeptide(L)'
;MKPDLIEKYYKSPADNFGGEMNGQAAGRQALCSVLPQIIKNELTPRQQKCLKMKYGDKLTQKEIAEKLHLSQPTVSRHIESAKSAVNNRLIYCLKTANKVNSAWCDYIN
;
A
#
# COMPACT_ATOMS: atom_id res chain seq x y z
N MET A 1 7.35 15.40 0.80
CA MET A 1 6.08 14.70 0.46
C MET A 1 6.23 13.23 0.85
N LYS A 2 5.40 12.68 1.73
CA LYS A 2 5.51 11.25 2.12
C LYS A 2 5.16 10.36 0.92
N PRO A 3 5.91 9.29 0.63
CA PRO A 3 5.61 8.43 -0.52
C PRO A 3 4.24 7.74 -0.36
N ASP A 4 3.37 7.86 -1.36
CA ASP A 4 2.11 7.09 -1.42
C ASP A 4 2.42 5.67 -1.93
N LEU A 5 2.72 4.78 -0.98
CA LEU A 5 3.12 3.40 -1.31
C LEU A 5 1.94 2.57 -1.82
N ILE A 6 0.71 3.00 -1.55
CA ILE A 6 -0.53 2.32 -1.98
C ILE A 6 -0.76 2.55 -3.47
N GLU A 7 -0.51 3.77 -3.96
CA GLU A 7 -0.64 4.07 -5.39
C GLU A 7 0.25 3.16 -6.25
N LYS A 8 1.46 2.85 -5.79
CA LYS A 8 2.39 1.94 -6.48
C LYS A 8 1.85 0.51 -6.58
N TYR A 9 1.10 0.05 -5.58
CA TYR A 9 0.50 -1.29 -5.58
C TYR A 9 -0.62 -1.43 -6.61
N TYR A 10 -1.52 -0.45 -6.70
CA TYR A 10 -2.65 -0.51 -7.63
C TYR A 10 -2.28 -0.20 -9.09
N LYS A 11 -1.09 0.38 -9.36
CA LYS A 11 -0.65 0.74 -10.72
C LYS A 11 -0.11 -0.40 -11.58
N SER A 12 0.29 -1.55 -11.04
CA SER A 12 0.68 -2.70 -11.88
C SER A 12 0.34 -4.05 -11.21
N PRO A 13 -0.83 -4.62 -11.52
CA PRO A 13 -1.16 -6.01 -11.21
C PRO A 13 -0.66 -7.00 -12.28
N ALA A 14 -0.22 -6.53 -13.46
CA ALA A 14 -0.07 -7.34 -14.67
C ALA A 14 1.37 -7.57 -15.16
N ASP A 15 2.38 -6.96 -14.54
CA ASP A 15 3.75 -7.35 -14.82
C ASP A 15 4.12 -8.54 -13.93
N ASN A 16 4.28 -9.71 -14.53
CA ASN A 16 5.05 -10.80 -13.95
C ASN A 16 6.33 -10.20 -13.33
N PHE A 17 6.44 -10.23 -11.99
CA PHE A 17 7.53 -9.63 -11.22
C PHE A 17 8.87 -10.40 -11.37
N GLY A 18 9.14 -10.93 -12.55
CA GLY A 18 10.43 -11.52 -12.93
C GLY A 18 11.31 -10.45 -13.54
N GLY A 19 12.17 -9.84 -12.72
CA GLY A 19 13.14 -8.85 -13.19
C GLY A 19 14.11 -8.43 -12.09
N GLU A 20 15.30 -9.05 -12.11
CA GLU A 20 16.58 -8.72 -11.50
C GLU A 20 16.63 -8.23 -10.02
N MET A 21 17.28 -9.03 -9.17
CA MET A 21 17.58 -8.72 -7.77
C MET A 21 18.55 -7.54 -7.64
N ASN A 22 18.00 -6.35 -7.39
CA ASN A 22 18.67 -5.28 -6.67
C ASN A 22 17.89 -5.03 -5.36
N GLY A 23 18.53 -4.51 -4.30
CA GLY A 23 17.91 -4.29 -2.98
C GLY A 23 16.59 -3.48 -3.03
N GLN A 24 16.37 -2.71 -4.09
CA GLN A 24 15.11 -2.00 -4.36
C GLN A 24 13.97 -2.92 -4.85
N ALA A 25 14.27 -3.96 -5.63
CA ALA A 25 13.30 -4.94 -6.14
C ALA A 25 12.86 -5.94 -5.05
N ALA A 26 13.80 -6.43 -4.23
CA ALA A 26 13.50 -7.32 -3.11
C ALA A 26 12.64 -6.63 -2.04
N GLY A 27 12.96 -5.38 -1.68
CA GLY A 27 12.13 -4.58 -0.79
C GLY A 27 10.73 -4.35 -1.36
N ARG A 28 10.59 -4.15 -2.67
CA ARG A 28 9.30 -4.00 -3.34
C ARG A 28 8.47 -5.29 -3.31
N GLN A 29 9.08 -6.44 -3.61
CA GLN A 29 8.38 -7.73 -3.59
C GLN A 29 7.92 -8.09 -2.17
N ALA A 30 8.76 -7.82 -1.16
CA ALA A 30 8.39 -7.97 0.25
C ALA A 30 7.21 -7.06 0.63
N LEU A 31 7.15 -5.83 0.12
CA LEU A 31 6.00 -4.94 0.36
C LEU A 31 4.73 -5.45 -0.33
N CYS A 32 4.83 -5.92 -1.58
CA CYS A 32 3.71 -6.48 -2.32
C CYS A 32 3.12 -7.72 -1.65
N SER A 33 3.94 -8.58 -1.03
CA SER A 33 3.45 -9.80 -0.36
C SER A 33 2.69 -9.51 0.94
N VAL A 34 3.10 -8.48 1.70
CA VAL A 34 2.46 -8.15 2.98
C VAL A 34 1.27 -7.19 2.83
N LEU A 35 1.20 -6.44 1.73
CA LEU A 35 0.18 -5.41 1.56
C LEU A 35 -1.28 -5.91 1.58
N PRO A 36 -1.65 -7.05 0.95
CA PRO A 36 -2.99 -7.61 1.09
C PRO A 36 -3.36 -7.91 2.56
N GLN A 37 -2.41 -8.39 3.35
CA GLN A 37 -2.63 -8.68 4.77
C GLN A 37 -2.79 -7.40 5.58
N ILE A 38 -1.97 -6.37 5.32
CA ILE A 38 -2.07 -5.05 5.94
C ILE A 38 -3.44 -4.42 5.64
N ILE A 39 -3.87 -4.44 4.39
CA ILE A 39 -5.19 -3.90 3.99
C ILE A 39 -6.31 -4.66 4.72
N LYS A 40 -6.23 -5.99 4.81
CA LYS A 40 -7.25 -6.81 5.47
C LYS A 40 -7.32 -6.55 6.98
N ASN A 41 -6.18 -6.40 7.65
CA ASN A 41 -6.11 -6.40 9.11
C ASN A 41 -6.14 -4.99 9.73
N GLU A 42 -5.64 -3.97 9.04
CA GLU A 42 -5.47 -2.62 9.61
C GLU A 42 -6.59 -1.66 9.21
N LEU A 43 -7.38 -2.02 8.20
CA LEU A 43 -8.41 -1.15 7.67
C LEU A 43 -9.80 -1.68 8.00
N THR A 44 -10.68 -0.76 8.39
CA THR A 44 -12.10 -1.02 8.47
C THR A 44 -12.68 -1.35 7.09
N PRO A 45 -13.81 -2.09 7.00
CA PRO A 45 -14.44 -2.38 5.72
C PRO A 45 -14.75 -1.14 4.87
N ARG A 46 -15.07 -0.01 5.52
CA ARG A 46 -15.31 1.27 4.83
C ARG A 46 -14.03 1.87 4.25
N GLN A 47 -12.93 1.87 4.99
CA GLN A 47 -11.63 2.30 4.48
C GLN A 47 -11.16 1.45 3.30
N GLN A 48 -11.30 0.11 3.40
CA GLN A 48 -10.97 -0.82 2.31
C GLN A 48 -11.79 -0.51 1.05
N LYS A 49 -13.11 -0.33 1.20
CA LYS A 49 -14.01 -0.03 0.08
C LYS A 49 -13.65 1.30 -0.59
N CYS A 50 -13.42 2.37 0.20
CA CYS A 50 -13.00 3.66 -0.34
C CYS A 50 -11.64 3.59 -1.05
N LEU A 51 -10.67 2.85 -0.50
CA LEU A 51 -9.36 2.64 -1.15
C LEU A 51 -9.49 1.89 -2.48
N LYS A 52 -10.24 0.78 -2.49
CA LYS A 52 -10.47 0.00 -3.72
C LYS A 52 -11.12 0.85 -4.80
N MET A 53 -12.16 1.62 -4.45
CA MET A 53 -12.82 2.51 -5.41
C MET A 53 -11.90 3.63 -5.89
N LYS A 54 -11.04 4.18 -5.02
CA LYS A 54 -10.13 5.27 -5.39
C LYS A 54 -8.99 4.80 -6.30
N TYR A 55 -8.34 3.69 -5.96
CA TYR A 55 -7.11 3.25 -6.63
C TYR A 55 -7.33 2.10 -7.62
N GLY A 56 -8.25 1.18 -7.33
CA GLY A 56 -8.63 0.10 -8.24
C GLY A 56 -9.60 0.56 -9.32
N ASP A 57 -10.73 1.14 -8.91
CA ASP A 57 -11.78 1.60 -9.85
C ASP A 57 -11.49 3.01 -10.41
N LYS A 58 -10.42 3.67 -9.93
CA LYS A 58 -9.96 5.02 -10.33
C LYS A 58 -11.00 6.13 -10.17
N LEU A 59 -11.96 5.97 -9.26
CA LEU A 59 -13.01 6.96 -9.02
C LEU A 59 -12.48 8.19 -8.27
N THR A 60 -13.08 9.34 -8.54
CA THR A 60 -12.89 10.58 -7.76
C THR A 60 -13.58 10.48 -6.40
N GLN A 61 -13.17 11.30 -5.44
CA GLN A 61 -13.80 11.30 -4.11
C GLN A 61 -15.30 11.66 -4.18
N LYS A 62 -15.69 12.48 -5.17
CA LYS A 62 -17.08 12.86 -5.41
C LYS A 62 -17.90 11.66 -5.89
N GLU A 63 -17.42 10.93 -6.90
CA GLU A 63 -18.10 9.72 -7.40
C GLU A 63 -18.19 8.62 -6.32
N ILE A 64 -17.16 8.49 -5.48
CA ILE A 64 -17.18 7.57 -4.34
C ILE A 64 -18.22 8.01 -3.30
N ALA A 65 -18.31 9.31 -3.02
CA ALA A 65 -19.27 9.88 -2.09
C ALA A 65 -20.71 9.60 -2.55
N GLU A 66 -20.99 9.83 -3.84
CA GLU A 66 -22.27 9.52 -4.47
C GLU A 66 -22.60 8.02 -4.41
N LYS A 67 -21.67 7.14 -4.82
CA LYS A 67 -21.87 5.68 -4.80
C LYS A 67 -22.06 5.09 -3.39
N LEU A 68 -21.49 5.72 -2.37
CA LEU A 68 -21.55 5.23 -0.99
C LEU A 68 -22.62 5.94 -0.16
N HIS A 69 -23.32 6.93 -0.73
CA HIS A 69 -24.25 7.82 -0.03
C HIS A 69 -23.59 8.49 1.19
N LEU A 70 -22.39 9.03 0.99
CA LEU A 70 -21.59 9.73 2.00
C LEU A 70 -21.30 11.16 1.54
N SER A 71 -20.85 12.01 2.47
CA SER A 71 -20.28 13.30 2.10
C SER A 71 -18.86 13.11 1.52
N GLN A 72 -18.46 13.98 0.59
CA GLN A 72 -17.08 13.98 0.07
C GLN A 72 -16.03 14.16 1.20
N PRO A 73 -16.22 15.05 2.21
CA PRO A 73 -15.33 15.11 3.37
C PRO A 73 -15.18 13.79 4.13
N THR A 74 -16.28 13.04 4.31
CA THR A 74 -16.26 11.72 4.95
C THR A 74 -15.42 10.72 4.15
N VAL A 75 -15.58 10.69 2.83
CA VAL A 75 -14.77 9.85 1.93
C VAL A 75 -13.30 10.24 2.00
N SER A 76 -12.98 11.53 1.95
CA SER A 76 -11.62 12.04 2.08
C SER A 76 -10.97 11.57 3.38
N ARG A 77 -11.67 11.71 4.52
CA ARG A 77 -11.19 11.23 5.83
C ARG A 77 -10.97 9.72 5.84
N HIS A 78 -11.85 8.92 5.24
CA HIS A 78 -11.64 7.48 5.14
C HIS A 78 -10.40 7.13 4.31
N ILE A 79 -10.20 7.78 3.16
CA ILE A 79 -9.03 7.54 2.30
C ILE A 79 -7.74 7.93 3.01
N GLU A 80 -7.67 9.13 3.61
CA GLU A 80 -6.46 9.60 4.28
C GLU A 80 -6.13 8.79 5.53
N SER A 81 -7.14 8.41 6.32
CA SER A 81 -6.95 7.51 7.46
C SER A 81 -6.45 6.13 7.01
N ALA A 82 -7.00 5.58 5.93
CA ALA A 82 -6.56 4.30 5.37
C ALA A 82 -5.12 4.36 4.84
N LYS A 83 -4.79 5.44 4.12
CA LYS A 83 -3.44 5.69 3.61
C LYS A 83 -2.42 5.77 4.74
N SER A 84 -2.75 6.49 5.80
CA SER A 84 -1.89 6.62 6.97
C SER A 84 -1.62 5.27 7.63
N ALA A 85 -2.67 4.48 7.90
CA ALA A 85 -2.55 3.18 8.52
C ALA A 85 -1.66 2.21 7.71
N VAL A 86 -1.93 2.08 6.42
CA VAL A 86 -1.17 1.19 5.54
C VAL A 86 0.27 1.67 5.38
N ASN A 87 0.51 2.97 5.13
CA ASN A 87 1.86 3.50 4.98
C ASN A 87 2.71 3.30 6.25
N ASN A 88 2.12 3.49 7.43
CA ASN A 88 2.82 3.28 8.70
C ASN A 88 3.31 1.84 8.84
N ARG A 89 2.47 0.85 8.47
CA ARG A 89 2.87 -0.56 8.50
C ARG A 89 3.92 -0.90 7.45
N LEU A 90 3.73 -0.43 6.22
CA LEU A 90 4.69 -0.67 5.13
C LEU A 90 6.08 -0.09 5.45
N ILE A 91 6.16 1.10 6.05
CA ILE A 91 7.43 1.68 6.48
C ILE A 91 8.13 0.77 7.49
N TYR A 92 7.40 0.20 8.44
CA TYR A 92 7.98 -0.72 9.43
C TYR A 92 8.48 -2.02 8.76
N CYS A 93 7.68 -2.61 7.88
CA CYS A 93 8.09 -3.80 7.10
C CYS A 93 9.35 -3.53 6.28
N LEU A 94 9.42 -2.39 5.59
CA LEU A 94 10.58 -2.01 4.78
C LEU A 94 11.84 -1.83 5.62
N LYS A 95 11.74 -1.16 6.77
CA LYS A 95 12.87 -0.99 7.69
C LYS A 95 13.40 -2.32 8.19
N THR A 96 12.52 -3.25 8.55
CA THR A 96 12.89 -4.58 9.00
C THR A 96 13.54 -5.39 7.88
N ALA A 97 12.95 -5.39 6.68
CA ALA A 97 13.50 -6.08 5.51
C ALA A 97 14.91 -5.57 5.16
N ASN A 98 15.12 -4.25 5.17
CA ASN A 98 16.42 -3.66 4.90
C ASN A 98 17.47 -4.05 5.97
N LYS A 99 17.07 -4.07 7.25
CA LYS A 99 17.96 -4.47 8.35
C LYS A 99 18.38 -5.95 8.22
N VAL A 100 17.43 -6.83 7.90
CA VAL A 100 17.71 -8.26 7.66
C VAL A 100 18.62 -8.44 6.45
N ASN A 101 18.35 -7.71 5.36
CA ASN A 101 19.19 -7.77 4.17
C ASN A 101 20.63 -7.31 4.47
N SER A 102 20.81 -6.23 5.23
CA SER A 102 22.14 -5.76 5.65
C SER A 102 22.86 -6.82 6.47
N ALA A 103 22.21 -7.37 7.51
CA ALA A 103 22.82 -8.39 8.37
C ALA A 103 23.19 -9.67 7.60
N TRP A 104 22.39 -10.04 6.59
CA TRP A 104 22.69 -11.16 5.71
C TRP A 104 23.90 -10.89 4.81
N CYS A 105 23.99 -9.68 4.25
CA CYS A 105 25.18 -9.27 3.49
C CYS A 105 26.45 -9.26 4.38
N ASP A 106 26.35 -8.80 5.63
CA ASP A 106 27.47 -8.79 6.57
C ASP A 106 27.91 -10.20 6.99
N TYR A 107 27.01 -11.19 6.95
CA TYR A 107 27.33 -12.59 7.27
C TYR A 107 28.04 -13.33 6.12
N ILE A 108 27.75 -12.96 4.88
CA ILE A 108 28.28 -13.63 3.68
C ILE A 108 29.66 -13.08 3.26
N ASN A 109 29.98 -11.84 3.62
CA ASN A 109 31.28 -11.20 3.36
C ASN A 109 32.27 -11.44 4.51
#